data_AF-A0A964C1U1-F1
#
_entry.id   AF-A0A964C1U1-F1
#
_cell.length_a   1.000
_cell.length_b   1.000
_cell.length_c   1.000
_cell.angle_alpha   90.00
_cell.angle_beta   90.00
_cell.angle_gamma   90.00
#
_symmetry.space_group_name_H-M   'P 1'
#
loop_
_entity.id
_entity.type
_entity.pdbx_description
1 polymer ?
#
loop_
_entity_poly.entity_id
_entity_poly.type
_entity_poly.pdbx_seq_one_letter_code
_entity_poly.pdbx_strand_id
1 'polypeptide(L)'
;MQISPNEIFAGYIFDTATSEIRIPLASLPGLSASEADATTGNGMEVIRQIVDRTHSAVTALAPTARPTKATVAKPNPSIASGASVTPGTLRQNYTLSFDLQPTGLELASEAS
;
A
#
# COMPACT_ATOMS: atom_id res chain seq x y z
N MET A 1 2.35 -6.17 -17.92
CA MET A 1 1.39 -5.06 -18.07
C MET A 1 1.69 -4.02 -17.00
N GLN A 2 1.55 -2.73 -17.30
CA GLN A 2 1.71 -1.64 -16.33
C GLN A 2 0.32 -1.17 -15.89
N ILE A 3 0.12 -0.97 -14.58
CA ILE A 3 -1.07 -0.34 -14.02
C ILE A 3 -0.74 1.12 -13.74
N SER A 4 -1.63 2.03 -14.13
CA SER A 4 -1.51 3.46 -13.87
C SER A 4 -1.93 3.81 -12.43
N PRO A 5 -1.41 4.92 -11.85
CA PRO A 5 -1.84 5.35 -10.52
C PRO A 5 -3.34 5.58 -10.38
N ASN A 6 -4.03 6.06 -11.43
CA ASN A 6 -5.47 6.31 -11.41
C ASN A 6 -6.32 5.03 -11.35
N GLU A 7 -5.78 3.89 -11.79
CA GLU A 7 -6.43 2.59 -11.63
C GLU A 7 -6.37 2.09 -10.17
N ILE A 8 -5.40 2.57 -9.39
CA ILE A 8 -5.26 2.24 -7.97
C ILE A 8 -5.95 3.29 -7.10
N PHE A 9 -5.76 4.57 -7.40
CA PHE A 9 -6.27 5.71 -6.65
C PHE A 9 -7.04 6.63 -7.59
N ALA A 10 -8.36 6.55 -7.58
CA ALA A 10 -9.20 7.39 -8.42
C ALA A 10 -8.95 8.88 -8.12
N GLY A 11 -8.76 9.68 -9.17
CA GLY A 11 -8.45 11.11 -9.04
C GLY A 11 -7.04 11.40 -8.54
N TYR A 12 -6.10 10.45 -8.71
CA TYR A 12 -4.68 10.68 -8.48
C TYR A 12 -4.19 11.87 -9.32
N ILE A 13 -3.44 12.77 -8.69
CA ILE A 13 -2.83 13.93 -9.33
C ILE A 13 -1.33 13.92 -9.05
N PHE A 14 -0.55 14.17 -10.10
CA PHE A 14 0.83 14.63 -9.98
C PHE A 14 0.85 16.12 -10.34
N ASP A 15 1.06 16.96 -9.34
CA ASP A 15 1.19 18.40 -9.53
C ASP A 15 2.63 18.70 -9.98
N THR A 16 2.79 19.02 -11.27
CA THR A 16 4.10 19.27 -11.86
C THR A 16 4.71 20.59 -11.41
N ALA A 17 3.92 21.54 -10.89
CA ALA A 17 4.42 22.82 -10.42
C ALA A 17 5.07 22.68 -9.04
N THR A 18 4.50 21.84 -8.17
CA THR A 18 5.02 21.60 -6.81
C THR A 18 5.77 20.28 -6.66
N SER A 19 5.77 19.44 -7.69
CA SER A 19 6.27 18.05 -7.64
C SER A 19 5.58 17.19 -6.56
N GLU A 20 4.32 17.50 -6.26
CA GLU A 20 3.54 16.79 -5.24
C GLU A 20 2.69 15.68 -5.86
N ILE A 21 2.57 14.59 -5.10
CA ILE A 21 1.60 13.53 -5.37
C ILE A 21 0.41 13.73 -4.44
N ARG A 22 -0.80 13.76 -5.02
CA ARG A 22 -2.04 13.91 -4.25
C ARG A 22 -2.96 12.73 -4.51
N ILE A 23 -3.28 12.00 -3.44
CA ILE A 23 -4.28 10.93 -3.41
C ILE A 23 -5.53 11.50 -2.74
N PRO A 24 -6.68 11.58 -3.43
CA PRO A 24 -7.92 12.03 -2.81
C PRO A 24 -8.32 11.12 -1.65
N LEU A 25 -8.78 11.70 -0.54
CA LEU A 25 -9.24 10.91 0.62
C LEU A 25 -10.36 9.93 0.24
N ALA A 26 -11.23 10.30 -0.71
CA ALA A 26 -12.28 9.42 -1.23
C ALA A 26 -11.76 8.12 -1.88
N SER A 27 -10.49 8.09 -2.29
CA SER A 27 -9.83 6.87 -2.80
C SER A 27 -9.35 5.93 -1.70
N LEU A 28 -9.43 6.35 -0.43
CA LEU A 28 -9.07 5.60 0.77
C LEU A 28 -10.29 5.53 1.71
N PRO A 29 -11.35 4.79 1.35
CA PRO A 29 -12.65 4.84 2.05
C PRO A 29 -12.60 4.39 3.51
N GLY A 30 -11.55 3.69 3.94
CA GLY A 30 -11.35 3.31 5.33
C GLY A 30 -10.56 4.33 6.16
N LEU A 31 -10.14 5.46 5.58
CA LEU A 31 -9.38 6.51 6.24
C LEU A 31 -10.28 7.70 6.54
N SER A 32 -10.37 8.11 7.80
CA SER A 32 -11.10 9.33 8.17
C SER A 32 -10.28 10.60 7.93
N ALA A 33 -10.94 11.75 7.83
CA ALA A 33 -10.27 13.05 7.70
C ALA A 33 -9.38 13.37 8.92
N SER A 34 -9.80 12.96 10.13
CA SER A 34 -9.01 13.12 11.36
C SER A 34 -7.74 12.26 11.34
N GLU A 35 -7.81 11.05 10.80
CA GLU A 35 -6.62 10.19 10.68
C GLU A 35 -5.67 10.66 9.58
N ALA A 36 -6.19 11.36 8.56
CA ALA A 36 -5.42 11.97 7.50
C ALA A 36 -4.89 13.38 7.83
N ASP A 37 -5.19 13.90 9.02
CA ASP A 37 -4.76 15.24 9.42
C ASP A 37 -3.23 15.35 9.43
N ALA A 38 -2.71 16.45 8.86
CA ALA A 38 -1.27 16.62 8.67
C ALA A 38 -0.48 16.79 9.98
N THR A 39 -1.13 17.15 11.09
CA THR A 39 -0.48 17.47 12.36
C THR A 39 -0.78 16.43 13.45
N THR A 40 -2.01 15.92 13.45
CA THR A 40 -2.57 15.09 14.52
C THR A 40 -3.00 13.71 14.04
N GLY A 41 -2.96 13.48 12.73
CA GLY A 41 -3.37 12.23 12.11
C GLY A 41 -2.47 11.05 12.44
N ASN A 42 -2.91 9.89 12.00
CA ASN A 42 -2.20 8.63 12.18
C ASN A 42 -1.54 8.21 10.87
N GLY A 43 -0.26 8.57 10.71
CA GLY A 43 0.51 8.19 9.53
C GLY A 43 0.56 6.68 9.25
N MET A 44 0.48 5.84 10.29
CA MET A 44 0.44 4.38 10.11
C MET A 44 -0.90 3.91 9.54
N GLU A 45 -1.99 4.56 9.90
CA GLU A 45 -3.31 4.28 9.33
C GLU A 45 -3.37 4.74 7.86
N VAL A 46 -2.79 5.89 7.54
CA VAL A 46 -2.62 6.34 6.14
C VAL A 46 -1.88 5.28 5.32
N ILE A 47 -0.72 4.80 5.80
CA ILE A 47 0.06 3.75 5.13
C ILE A 47 -0.77 2.47 4.98
N ARG A 48 -1.46 2.04 6.04
CA ARG A 48 -2.28 0.82 6.02
C ARG A 48 -3.36 0.90 4.94
N GLN A 49 -4.03 2.05 4.82
CA GLN A 49 -5.10 2.26 3.85
C GLN A 49 -4.57 2.34 2.42
N ILE A 50 -3.41 2.95 2.20
CA ILE A 50 -2.72 2.94 0.90
C ILE A 50 -2.40 1.51 0.46
N VAL A 51 -1.84 0.71 1.38
CA VAL A 51 -1.49 -0.70 1.12
C VAL A 51 -2.73 -1.55 0.86
N ASP A 52 -3.78 -1.39 1.67
CA ASP A 52 -5.02 -2.14 1.52
C ASP A 52 -5.76 -1.79 0.23
N ARG A 53 -5.78 -0.50 -0.15
CA ARG A 53 -6.32 -0.03 -1.43
C ARG A 53 -5.54 -0.61 -2.61
N THR A 54 -4.21 -0.65 -2.51
CA THR A 54 -3.33 -1.25 -3.53
C THR A 54 -3.63 -2.73 -3.72
N HIS A 55 -3.70 -3.49 -2.62
CA HIS A 55 -4.08 -4.90 -2.65
C HIS A 55 -5.46 -5.11 -3.30
N SER A 56 -6.45 -4.32 -2.88
CA SER A 56 -7.83 -4.41 -3.39
C SER A 56 -7.89 -4.09 -4.90
N ALA A 57 -7.16 -3.07 -5.36
CA ALA A 57 -7.09 -2.72 -6.78
C ALA A 57 -6.49 -3.87 -7.62
N VAL A 58 -5.34 -4.41 -7.19
CA VAL A 58 -4.62 -5.45 -7.95
C VAL A 58 -5.41 -6.77 -7.96
N THR A 59 -6.02 -7.13 -6.85
CA THR A 59 -6.78 -8.40 -6.74
C THR A 59 -8.09 -8.37 -7.55
N ALA A 60 -8.71 -7.20 -7.71
CA ALA A 60 -9.90 -7.01 -8.53
C ALA A 60 -9.64 -7.19 -10.05
N LEU A 61 -8.39 -7.11 -10.50
CA LEU A 61 -8.03 -7.37 -11.88
C LEU A 61 -8.07 -8.86 -12.22
N ALA A 62 -8.42 -9.16 -13.47
CA ALA A 62 -8.26 -10.49 -14.04
C ALA A 62 -6.81 -10.97 -13.87
N PRO A 63 -6.55 -12.25 -13.57
CA PRO A 63 -5.19 -12.74 -13.29
C PRO A 63 -4.16 -12.39 -14.39
N THR A 64 -4.57 -12.41 -15.65
CA THR A 64 -3.73 -12.07 -16.81
C THR A 64 -3.43 -10.58 -16.95
N ALA A 65 -4.20 -9.72 -16.28
CA ALA A 65 -4.04 -8.27 -16.29
C ALA A 65 -3.26 -7.72 -15.08
N ARG A 66 -2.90 -8.59 -14.12
CA ARG A 66 -2.14 -8.18 -12.93
C ARG A 66 -0.71 -7.77 -13.31
N PRO A 67 -0.05 -6.91 -12.50
CA PRO A 67 1.34 -6.55 -12.75
C PRO A 67 2.23 -7.78 -12.69
N THR A 68 3.14 -7.92 -13.65
CA THR A 68 4.06 -9.05 -13.71
C THR A 68 5.33 -8.84 -12.89
N LYS A 69 5.61 -7.59 -12.49
CA LYS A 69 6.78 -7.18 -11.70
C LYS A 69 6.41 -6.75 -10.28
N ALA A 70 5.19 -7.05 -9.84
CA ALA A 70 4.76 -6.73 -8.49
C ALA A 70 3.87 -7.84 -7.95
N THR A 71 4.10 -8.22 -6.70
CA THR A 71 3.24 -9.13 -5.95
C THR A 71 2.68 -8.38 -4.75
N VAL A 72 1.36 -8.46 -4.57
CA VAL A 72 0.67 -7.90 -3.41
C VAL A 72 -0.15 -9.00 -2.77
N ALA A 73 0.07 -9.25 -1.49
CA ALA A 73 -0.65 -10.26 -0.74
C ALA A 73 -1.13 -9.70 0.61
N LYS A 74 -2.36 -10.06 0.96
CA LYS A 74 -2.93 -9.87 2.28
C LYS A 74 -3.24 -11.25 2.86
N PRO A 75 -2.27 -11.93 3.50
CA PRO A 75 -2.53 -13.20 4.16
C PRO A 75 -3.68 -13.05 5.15
N ASN A 76 -4.45 -14.13 5.36
CA ASN A 76 -5.49 -14.13 6.38
C ASN A 76 -4.88 -13.68 7.72
N PRO A 77 -5.55 -12.81 8.47
CA PRO A 77 -5.04 -12.35 9.74
C PRO A 77 -4.80 -13.57 10.64
N SER A 78 -3.55 -13.75 11.06
CA SER A 78 -3.23 -14.79 12.02
C SER A 78 -3.73 -14.32 13.38
N ILE A 79 -4.86 -14.88 13.84
CA ILE A 79 -5.11 -14.94 15.28
C ILE A 79 -4.14 -16.01 15.77
N ALA A 80 -3.10 -15.62 16.48
CA ALA A 80 -2.18 -16.60 17.06
C ALA A 80 -3.00 -17.53 17.96
N SER A 81 -3.14 -18.81 17.56
CA SER A 81 -3.88 -19.80 18.33
C SER A 81 -3.19 -19.95 19.69
N GLY A 82 -3.85 -19.52 20.76
CA GLY A 82 -3.31 -19.56 22.13
C GLY A 82 -2.69 -18.26 22.63
N ALA A 83 -2.60 -17.21 21.81
CA ALA A 83 -2.40 -15.87 22.34
C ALA A 83 -3.74 -15.36 22.86
N SER A 84 -3.79 -14.89 24.11
CA SER A 84 -4.85 -13.93 24.49
C SER A 84 -4.80 -12.79 23.48
N VAL A 85 -5.73 -12.79 22.54
CA VAL A 85 -6.11 -11.55 21.88
C VAL A 85 -6.56 -10.65 23.03
N THR A 86 -5.78 -9.61 23.35
CA THR A 86 -6.35 -8.46 24.03
C THR A 86 -7.64 -8.15 23.26
N PRO A 87 -8.82 -8.15 23.90
CA PRO A 87 -10.06 -7.86 23.20
C PRO A 87 -9.88 -6.60 22.35
N GLY A 88 -9.95 -6.74 21.03
CA GLY A 88 -9.87 -5.61 20.09
C GLY A 88 -8.57 -5.38 19.32
N THR A 89 -7.52 -6.22 19.40
CA THR A 89 -6.35 -6.08 18.49
C THR A 89 -6.16 -7.30 17.58
N LEU A 90 -6.26 -7.06 16.27
CA LEU A 90 -6.08 -8.05 15.23
C LEU A 90 -4.85 -7.68 14.40
N ARG A 91 -3.88 -8.61 14.31
CA ARG A 91 -2.68 -8.38 13.50
C ARG A 91 -2.95 -8.74 12.04
N GLN A 92 -2.80 -7.76 11.17
CA GLN A 92 -2.86 -7.93 9.73
C GLN A 92 -1.49 -7.70 9.13
N ASN A 93 -0.96 -8.72 8.46
CA ASN A 93 0.27 -8.60 7.68
C ASN A 93 -0.10 -8.26 6.23
N TYR A 94 0.73 -7.43 5.59
CA TYR A 94 0.66 -7.12 4.17
C TYR A 94 2.04 -7.36 3.56
N THR A 95 2.08 -7.97 2.38
CA THR A 95 3.33 -8.20 1.63
C THR A 95 3.24 -7.50 0.29
N LEU A 96 4.21 -6.64 0.01
CA LEU A 96 4.40 -5.97 -1.27
C LEU A 96 5.82 -6.26 -1.74
N SER A 97 5.95 -6.80 -2.94
CA SER A 97 7.23 -7.14 -3.56
C SER A 97 7.26 -6.56 -4.97
N PHE A 98 8.39 -6.00 -5.36
CA PHE A 98 8.58 -5.37 -6.67
C PHE A 98 9.89 -5.86 -7.29
N ASP A 99 9.86 -6.23 -8.56
CA ASP A 99 11.06 -6.58 -9.32
C ASP A 99 11.70 -5.29 -9.84
N LEU A 100 12.80 -4.89 -9.20
CA LEU A 100 13.57 -3.73 -9.61
C LEU A 100 14.63 -4.15 -10.65
N GLN A 101 14.80 -3.35 -11.69
CA GLN A 101 15.94 -3.53 -12.59
C GLN A 101 17.20 -2.97 -11.91
N PRO A 102 18.32 -3.70 -11.91
CA PRO A 102 19.52 -3.34 -11.15
C PRO A 102 20.29 -2.13 -11.75
N THR A 103 19.85 -1.56 -12.87
CA THR A 103 20.46 -0.35 -13.41
C THR A 103 20.25 0.82 -12.46
N GLY A 104 21.31 1.17 -11.71
CA GLY A 104 21.31 2.28 -10.76
C GLY A 104 20.99 1.91 -9.31
N LEU A 105 20.84 0.63 -8.97
CA LEU A 105 20.88 0.21 -7.58
C LEU A 105 22.34 0.03 -7.19
N GLU A 106 22.90 0.99 -6.44
CA GLU A 106 24.05 0.68 -5.59
C GLU A 106 23.58 -0.40 -4.62
N LEU A 107 23.78 -1.67 -4.99
CA LEU A 107 23.79 -2.77 -4.04
C LEU A 107 24.97 -2.43 -3.14
N ALA A 108 24.70 -1.77 -2.02
CA ALA A 108 25.71 -1.50 -1.01
C ALA A 108 26.45 -2.82 -0.79
N SER A 109 27.74 -2.85 -1.15
CA SER A 109 28.58 -4.00 -0.90
C SER A 109 28.52 -4.23 0.60
N GLU A 110 27.87 -5.30 1.04
CA GLU A 110 28.05 -5.78 2.40
C GLU A 110 29.53 -6.16 2.51
N ALA A 111 30.33 -5.25 3.07
CA ALA A 111 31.72 -5.47 3.36
C ALA A 111 31.81 -6.67 4.30
N SER A 112 32.53 -7.70 3.84
CA SER A 112 32.87 -8.89 4.62
C SER A 112 33.81 -8.58 5.77
#